data_AF-A0AAE0LWI7-F1
#
_entry.id   AF-A0AAE0LWI7-F1
#
_cell.length_a   1.000
_cell.length_b   1.000
_cell.length_c   1.000
_cell.angle_alpha   90.00
_cell.angle_beta   90.00
_cell.angle_gamma   90.00
#
_symmetry.space_group_name_H-M   'P 1'
#
loop_
_entity.id
_entity.type
_entity.pdbx_description
1 polymer ?
#
loop_
_entity_poly.entity_id
_entity_poly.type
_entity_poly.pdbx_seq_one_letter_code
_entity_poly.pdbx_strand_id
1 'polypeptide(L)'
;MELSSAAIHDVIHPTAAFNQNSALARRRAPAPSKGVPWEDSQQNPKNRLDSLDLPRAPLFRIDGCTGLGTQYYAVPIFRPDMPLMRFDVFIPGEAVASPDLRELLGLDTAFHTKDAPRLRRLGISTYIVRVLQAWVTENGYGTYSSLSETLPFGSRIILESLHFDIRKTKPSVVPTYYVERQLLGTARLDESLGVAPELLPKAIDISRLTILRILYDSVCLVRMPGHGANHGTGNLWIFKALTSSTKYLFVELRNLLQMEPHPNVISRPDYLVTKRCLFGGKTAVLGFLLPFHEPGSVRDALPLLRIHGRLSLEQQLRWAIQLTSAVLHVHERGRMFYPDLRLDNILLSAARDIVLIDLEQRGVWCEFSAPEVNAIDYVRILAGDEVDEANLTIPEEARKRFTAILDRLLPGWDVLQACEDYSSPRPHGYSNYNIPWLALDETEQEAATVYMLGRVLWCIFEGQSAPQEAAVWQSYRYEPDIEFPVFRLTPETLMSLIDRCTKGRRGTLSDLIVRQGSRLVLRDRESTSEEVLGVARGWWEAEIRATEAFLSEREELKASGQWDGNHFGRPKLAEVLAELKKFYEVIASPTVTEES
;
A
#
# COMPACT_ATOMS: atom_id res chain seq x y z
N MET A 1 -17.29 7.88 14.90
CA MET A 1 -17.59 6.61 14.20
C MET A 1 -16.42 5.64 14.35
N GLU A 2 -16.63 4.34 14.56
CA GLU A 2 -15.54 3.34 14.65
C GLU A 2 -14.95 3.02 13.27
N LEU A 3 -13.63 2.77 13.21
CA LEU A 3 -12.98 2.31 11.99
C LEU A 3 -13.37 0.86 11.69
N SER A 4 -13.93 0.65 10.50
CA SER A 4 -14.31 -0.67 10.00
C SER A 4 -14.33 -0.65 8.48
N SER A 5 -14.48 -1.81 7.85
CA SER A 5 -14.67 -1.90 6.39
C SER A 5 -15.88 -1.08 5.92
N ALA A 6 -16.96 -1.03 6.70
CA ALA A 6 -18.12 -0.20 6.40
C ALA A 6 -17.78 1.31 6.43
N ALA A 7 -16.89 1.75 7.33
CA ALA A 7 -16.47 3.15 7.38
C ALA A 7 -15.72 3.59 6.11
N ILE A 8 -15.07 2.66 5.41
CA ILE A 8 -14.44 2.95 4.12
C ILE A 8 -15.51 3.32 3.09
N HIS A 9 -16.54 2.49 2.95
CA HIS A 9 -17.65 2.73 2.04
C HIS A 9 -18.47 3.98 2.43
N ASP A 10 -18.72 4.16 3.72
CA ASP A 10 -19.68 5.15 4.23
C ASP A 10 -19.09 6.54 4.49
N VAL A 11 -17.77 6.65 4.57
CA VAL A 11 -17.08 7.91 4.89
C VAL A 11 -15.92 8.19 3.94
N ILE A 12 -15.08 7.20 3.65
CA ILE A 12 -13.77 7.41 3.00
C ILE A 12 -13.82 7.33 1.47
N HIS A 13 -14.79 6.63 0.90
CA HIS A 13 -14.96 6.51 -0.55
C HIS A 13 -16.11 7.40 -1.06
N PRO A 14 -16.09 7.75 -2.36
CA PRO A 14 -17.15 8.54 -3.00
C PRO A 14 -18.54 7.92 -2.89
N THR A 15 -18.64 6.62 -2.64
CA THR A 15 -19.89 5.91 -2.32
C THR A 15 -20.65 6.57 -1.16
N ALA A 16 -19.96 7.23 -0.23
CA ALA A 16 -20.55 7.97 0.89
C ALA A 16 -21.55 9.07 0.46
N ALA A 17 -21.41 9.63 -0.74
CA ALA A 17 -22.38 10.59 -1.29
C ALA A 17 -23.79 9.99 -1.44
N PHE A 18 -23.89 8.67 -1.61
CA PHE A 18 -25.12 7.95 -1.87
C PHE A 18 -25.65 7.17 -0.66
N ASN A 19 -24.90 7.15 0.44
CA ASN A 19 -25.33 6.47 1.65
C ASN A 19 -26.61 7.12 2.17
N GLN A 20 -27.74 6.42 2.13
CA GLN A 20 -28.99 6.89 2.72
C GLN A 20 -28.93 6.63 4.23
N ASN A 21 -29.30 7.61 5.06
CA ASN A 21 -29.32 7.55 6.53
C ASN A 21 -30.15 6.38 7.14
N SER A 22 -30.66 5.44 6.33
CA SER A 22 -31.65 4.44 6.68
C SER A 22 -31.12 3.25 7.51
N ALA A 23 -29.80 3.05 7.65
CA ALA A 23 -29.26 1.88 8.36
C ALA A 23 -28.82 2.10 9.82
N LEU A 24 -28.78 3.34 10.33
CA LEU A 24 -28.43 3.59 11.75
C LEU A 24 -29.60 3.46 12.73
N ALA A 25 -30.83 3.24 12.24
CA ALA A 25 -31.98 2.92 13.08
C ALA A 25 -31.89 1.56 13.81
N ARG A 26 -30.81 0.77 13.63
CA ARG A 26 -30.66 -0.56 14.26
C ARG A 26 -29.55 -0.72 15.29
N ARG A 27 -28.72 0.29 15.57
CA ARG A 27 -27.78 0.25 16.70
C ARG A 27 -28.16 1.30 17.73
N ARG A 28 -29.13 0.95 18.57
CA ARG A 28 -29.39 1.63 19.84
C ARG A 28 -28.05 1.76 20.58
N ALA A 29 -27.66 2.99 20.90
CA ALA A 29 -26.64 3.21 21.92
C ALA A 29 -27.09 2.47 23.20
N PRO A 30 -26.22 1.67 23.84
CA PRO A 30 -26.58 1.09 25.12
C PRO A 30 -26.87 2.22 26.10
N ALA A 31 -28.04 2.16 26.73
CA ALA A 31 -28.40 3.06 27.83
C ALA A 31 -27.30 2.98 28.92
N PRO A 32 -27.07 4.07 29.69
CA PRO A 32 -26.09 4.05 30.78
C PRO A 32 -26.37 2.84 31.68
N SER A 33 -25.37 1.96 31.79
CA SER A 33 -25.55 0.60 32.28
C SER A 33 -25.92 0.61 33.77
N LYS A 34 -27.06 -0.02 34.09
CA LYS A 34 -27.14 -0.81 35.31
C LYS A 34 -26.05 -1.89 35.17
N GLY A 35 -25.26 -2.12 36.22
CA GLY A 35 -24.06 -2.96 36.18
C GLY A 35 -24.24 -4.24 35.35
N VAL A 36 -23.22 -4.57 34.55
CA VAL A 36 -23.23 -5.73 33.65
C VAL A 36 -23.56 -6.99 34.46
N PRO A 37 -24.61 -7.76 34.11
CA PRO A 37 -24.92 -9.03 34.77
C PRO A 37 -23.68 -9.93 34.82
N TRP A 38 -23.49 -10.68 35.91
CA TRP A 38 -22.32 -11.58 36.06
C TRP A 38 -22.15 -12.54 34.88
N GLU A 39 -23.24 -12.95 34.25
CA GLU A 39 -23.27 -13.80 33.06
C GLU A 39 -22.58 -13.18 31.84
N ASP A 40 -22.60 -11.85 31.72
CA ASP A 40 -22.04 -11.09 30.60
C ASP A 40 -20.79 -10.31 31.02
N SER A 41 -20.39 -10.40 32.29
CA SER A 41 -19.23 -9.70 32.83
C SER A 41 -17.92 -10.28 32.31
N GLN A 42 -16.97 -9.41 31.97
CA GLN A 42 -15.57 -9.76 31.67
C GLN A 42 -14.83 -10.35 32.88
N GLN A 43 -15.38 -10.21 34.09
CA GLN A 43 -14.87 -10.89 35.29
C GLN A 43 -15.32 -12.35 35.38
N ASN A 44 -16.31 -12.77 34.58
CA ASN A 44 -16.72 -14.16 34.49
C ASN A 44 -15.66 -14.94 33.70
N PRO A 45 -15.08 -16.03 34.26
CA PRO A 45 -14.08 -16.82 33.57
C PRO A 45 -14.51 -17.31 32.18
N LYS A 46 -15.82 -17.51 31.95
CA LYS A 46 -16.35 -17.97 30.65
C LYS A 46 -16.23 -16.91 29.53
N ASN A 47 -16.15 -15.64 29.89
CA ASN A 47 -16.08 -14.49 28.97
C ASN A 47 -14.70 -13.82 29.00
N ARG A 48 -13.71 -14.43 29.65
CA ARG A 48 -12.38 -13.86 29.81
C ARG A 48 -11.38 -14.57 28.90
N LEU A 49 -10.51 -13.79 28.25
CA LEU A 49 -9.29 -14.33 27.65
C LEU A 49 -8.29 -14.67 28.77
N ASP A 50 -7.92 -15.95 28.87
CA ASP A 50 -7.02 -16.45 29.93
C ASP A 50 -5.69 -15.68 30.00
N SER A 51 -5.11 -15.33 28.85
CA SER A 51 -3.89 -14.50 28.76
C SER A 51 -3.69 -13.91 27.37
N LEU A 52 -3.27 -12.65 27.32
CA LEU A 52 -2.78 -11.95 26.13
C LEU A 52 -1.26 -11.71 26.17
N ASP A 53 -0.55 -12.40 27.06
CA ASP A 53 0.91 -12.42 27.07
C ASP A 53 1.42 -13.40 26.01
N LEU A 54 2.58 -13.12 25.42
CA LEU A 54 3.20 -14.10 24.52
C LEU A 54 3.55 -15.39 25.31
N PRO A 55 3.43 -16.58 24.69
CA PRO A 55 3.96 -17.81 25.26
C PRO A 55 5.45 -17.65 25.59
N ARG A 56 5.94 -18.32 26.65
CA ARG A 56 7.36 -18.25 27.05
C ARG A 56 8.32 -18.70 25.94
N ALA A 57 7.89 -19.68 25.15
CA ALA A 57 8.59 -20.16 23.96
C ALA A 57 7.60 -20.10 22.78
N PRO A 58 7.46 -18.94 22.12
CA PRO A 58 6.54 -18.80 21.02
C PRO A 58 7.03 -19.63 19.83
N LEU A 59 6.13 -20.39 19.21
CA LEU A 59 6.43 -21.11 17.96
C LEU A 59 6.30 -20.22 16.73
N PHE A 60 5.51 -19.16 16.82
CA PHE A 60 5.23 -18.25 15.71
C PHE A 60 5.56 -16.81 16.08
N ARG A 61 5.85 -16.01 15.05
CA ARG A 61 6.02 -14.56 15.14
C ARG A 61 5.15 -13.87 14.12
N ILE A 62 4.40 -12.85 14.53
CA ILE A 62 3.64 -11.99 13.62
C ILE A 62 4.56 -10.88 13.12
N ASP A 63 4.77 -10.80 11.82
CA ASP A 63 5.68 -9.84 11.20
C ASP A 63 5.02 -8.59 10.63
N GLY A 64 3.70 -8.61 10.44
CA GLY A 64 2.95 -7.48 9.91
C GLY A 64 1.51 -7.86 9.63
N CYS A 65 0.75 -6.91 9.09
CA CYS A 65 -0.65 -7.07 8.72
C CYS A 65 -0.99 -6.23 7.48
N THR A 66 -1.91 -6.74 6.66
CA THR A 66 -2.57 -6.05 5.55
C THR A 66 -4.07 -6.36 5.55
N GLY A 67 -4.79 -5.96 4.50
CA GLY A 67 -6.22 -6.20 4.37
C GLY A 67 -7.00 -5.53 5.49
N LEU A 68 -6.56 -4.34 5.93
CA LEU A 68 -7.26 -3.55 6.94
C LEU A 68 -7.45 -4.29 8.28
N GLY A 69 -6.43 -5.04 8.72
CA GLY A 69 -6.49 -5.76 9.99
C GLY A 69 -6.99 -7.20 9.88
N THR A 70 -7.17 -7.73 8.66
CA THR A 70 -7.74 -9.07 8.44
C THR A 70 -6.71 -10.11 7.99
N GLN A 71 -5.55 -9.71 7.45
CA GLN A 71 -4.48 -10.61 7.03
C GLN A 71 -3.21 -10.36 7.84
N TYR A 72 -2.63 -11.42 8.43
CA TYR A 72 -1.46 -11.36 9.31
C TYR A 72 -0.34 -12.28 8.82
N TYR A 73 0.89 -11.79 8.90
CA TYR A 73 2.06 -12.52 8.43
C TYR A 73 2.65 -13.37 9.57
N ALA A 74 2.23 -14.62 9.66
CA ALA A 74 2.72 -15.56 10.67
C ALA A 74 3.97 -16.31 10.16
N VAL A 75 5.09 -16.14 10.86
CA VAL A 75 6.35 -16.80 10.55
C VAL A 75 6.64 -17.89 11.59
N PRO A 76 6.84 -19.16 11.19
CA PRO A 76 7.21 -20.24 12.09
C PRO A 76 8.68 -20.08 12.52
N ILE A 77 8.93 -19.86 13.81
CA ILE A 77 10.30 -19.69 14.34
C ILE A 77 10.88 -20.97 14.95
N PHE A 78 10.05 -22.00 15.13
CA PHE A 78 10.50 -23.34 15.57
C PHE A 78 11.16 -24.17 14.47
N ARG A 79 11.07 -23.73 13.21
CA ARG A 79 11.71 -24.35 12.03
C ARG A 79 12.46 -23.29 11.21
N PRO A 80 13.67 -22.90 11.64
CA PRO A 80 14.44 -21.84 10.98
C PRO A 80 14.96 -22.24 9.60
N ASP A 81 14.89 -23.52 9.24
CA ASP A 81 15.33 -24.12 7.97
C ASP A 81 14.20 -24.24 6.94
N MET A 82 12.98 -23.80 7.27
CA MET A 82 11.80 -24.05 6.47
C MET A 82 11.85 -23.31 5.12
N PRO A 83 11.49 -23.97 4.00
CA PRO A 83 11.30 -23.32 2.71
C PRO A 83 10.27 -22.20 2.79
N LEU A 84 10.50 -21.14 2.02
CA LEU A 84 9.60 -20.00 1.91
C LEU A 84 8.28 -20.39 1.22
N MET A 85 7.19 -20.54 1.98
CA MET A 85 5.87 -20.90 1.42
C MET A 85 4.76 -19.86 1.63
N ARG A 86 4.97 -18.89 2.53
CA ARG A 86 4.00 -17.86 2.96
C ARG A 86 2.62 -18.43 3.30
N PHE A 87 2.43 -18.79 4.57
CA PHE A 87 1.13 -19.14 5.12
C PHE A 87 0.60 -18.00 5.97
N ASP A 88 -0.08 -17.06 5.31
CA ASP A 88 -0.65 -15.90 5.99
C ASP A 88 -1.95 -16.30 6.70
N VAL A 89 -2.21 -15.67 7.85
CA VAL A 89 -3.39 -15.92 8.68
C VAL A 89 -4.47 -14.89 8.33
N PHE A 90 -5.67 -15.38 8.00
CA PHE A 90 -6.84 -14.58 7.64
C PHE A 90 -7.89 -14.66 8.73
N ILE A 91 -8.44 -13.50 9.08
CA ILE A 91 -9.54 -13.34 10.01
C ILE A 91 -10.67 -12.64 9.24
N PRO A 92 -11.67 -13.38 8.75
CA PRO A 92 -12.84 -12.81 8.08
C PRO A 92 -13.54 -11.77 8.97
N GLY A 93 -14.21 -10.79 8.35
CA GLY A 93 -14.93 -9.75 9.12
C GLY A 93 -16.00 -10.35 10.04
N GLU A 94 -16.63 -11.42 9.59
CA GLU A 94 -17.68 -12.19 10.28
C GLU A 94 -17.12 -12.97 11.48
N ALA A 95 -15.81 -13.25 11.51
CA ALA A 95 -15.18 -14.01 12.57
C ALA A 95 -15.21 -13.27 13.93
N VAL A 96 -15.55 -11.98 13.91
CA VAL A 96 -15.53 -11.08 15.07
C VAL A 96 -16.94 -10.57 15.36
N ALA A 97 -17.83 -11.48 15.75
CA ALA A 97 -19.20 -11.12 16.12
C ALA A 97 -19.30 -10.36 17.46
N SER A 98 -18.31 -10.52 18.35
CA SER A 98 -18.34 -9.97 19.72
C SER A 98 -17.61 -8.63 19.81
N PRO A 99 -18.30 -7.52 20.15
CA PRO A 99 -17.68 -6.20 20.36
C PRO A 99 -16.56 -6.24 21.42
N ASP A 100 -16.80 -6.93 22.54
CA ASP A 100 -15.81 -7.08 23.62
C ASP A 100 -14.51 -7.72 23.14
N LEU A 101 -14.61 -8.74 22.27
CA LEU A 101 -13.44 -9.44 21.76
C LEU A 101 -12.68 -8.55 20.77
N ARG A 102 -13.39 -7.75 19.98
CA ARG A 102 -12.81 -6.77 19.06
C ARG A 102 -11.97 -5.74 19.82
N GLU A 103 -12.51 -5.21 20.91
CA GLU A 103 -11.84 -4.25 21.78
C GLU A 103 -10.61 -4.89 22.47
N LEU A 104 -10.80 -6.05 23.13
CA LEU A 104 -9.71 -6.74 23.85
C LEU A 104 -8.54 -7.13 22.94
N LEU A 105 -8.83 -7.53 21.70
CA LEU A 105 -7.81 -7.92 20.74
C LEU A 105 -7.20 -6.72 19.99
N GLY A 106 -7.76 -5.51 20.15
CA GLY A 106 -7.27 -4.31 19.50
C GLY A 106 -7.40 -4.34 17.98
N LEU A 107 -8.48 -4.94 17.46
CA LEU A 107 -8.66 -5.14 16.02
C LEU A 107 -8.81 -3.84 15.25
N ASP A 108 -9.47 -2.85 15.85
CA ASP A 108 -9.58 -1.51 15.24
C ASP A 108 -8.22 -0.81 15.14
N THR A 109 -7.30 -1.10 16.06
CA THR A 109 -5.93 -0.58 16.00
C THR A 109 -5.10 -1.33 14.95
N ALA A 110 -5.33 -2.63 14.77
CA ALA A 110 -4.68 -3.44 13.73
C ALA A 110 -5.04 -2.97 12.31
N PHE A 111 -6.23 -2.38 12.12
CA PHE A 111 -6.70 -1.83 10.85
C PHE A 111 -5.67 -0.91 10.18
N HIS A 112 -5.16 0.06 10.94
CA HIS A 112 -4.27 1.12 10.46
C HIS A 112 -2.79 0.91 10.87
N THR A 113 -2.48 0.00 11.79
CA THR A 113 -1.10 -0.23 12.24
C THR A 113 -0.36 -1.16 11.27
N LYS A 114 0.67 -0.65 10.58
CA LYS A 114 1.43 -1.44 9.59
C LYS A 114 2.82 -1.88 10.04
N ASP A 115 3.42 -1.26 11.06
CA ASP A 115 4.75 -1.65 11.53
C ASP A 115 4.71 -2.85 12.49
N ALA A 116 5.63 -3.78 12.27
CA ALA A 116 5.74 -5.00 13.06
C ALA A 116 5.84 -4.78 14.58
N PRO A 117 6.66 -3.83 15.10
CA PRO A 117 6.84 -3.67 16.54
C PRO A 117 5.57 -3.25 17.28
N ARG A 118 4.78 -2.30 16.75
CA ARG A 118 3.50 -1.91 17.37
C ARG A 118 2.46 -3.00 17.20
N LEU A 119 2.35 -3.60 16.02
CA LEU A 119 1.37 -4.67 15.74
C LEU A 119 1.55 -5.87 16.67
N ARG A 120 2.79 -6.31 16.94
CA ARG A 120 3.09 -7.45 17.83
C ARG A 120 2.64 -7.23 19.29
N ARG A 121 2.40 -5.98 19.70
CA ARG A 121 1.91 -5.64 21.05
C ARG A 121 0.40 -5.69 21.15
N LEU A 122 -0.32 -5.77 20.03
CA LEU A 122 -1.78 -5.89 20.04
C LEU A 122 -2.20 -7.30 20.49
N GLY A 123 -3.36 -7.37 21.17
CA GLY A 123 -3.92 -8.62 21.67
C GLY A 123 -4.11 -9.66 20.56
N ILE A 124 -4.50 -9.23 19.36
CA ILE A 124 -4.71 -10.12 18.21
C ILE A 124 -3.45 -10.86 17.78
N SER A 125 -2.29 -10.20 17.77
CA SER A 125 -1.02 -10.85 17.41
C SER A 125 -0.70 -11.99 18.36
N THR A 126 -0.87 -11.76 19.66
CA THR A 126 -0.65 -12.76 20.69
C THR A 126 -1.69 -13.88 20.64
N TYR A 127 -2.94 -13.52 20.36
CA TYR A 127 -4.04 -14.48 20.17
C TYR A 127 -3.73 -15.45 19.02
N ILE A 128 -3.34 -14.93 17.85
CA ILE A 128 -2.96 -15.75 16.69
C ILE A 128 -1.81 -16.68 17.04
N VAL A 129 -0.74 -16.17 17.68
CA VAL A 129 0.41 -17.00 18.07
C VAL A 129 -0.02 -18.14 18.98
N ARG A 130 -0.90 -17.88 19.95
CA ARG A 130 -1.41 -18.91 20.87
C ARG A 130 -2.27 -19.95 20.17
N VAL A 131 -3.18 -19.53 19.29
CA VAL A 131 -4.01 -20.44 18.49
C VAL A 131 -3.15 -21.33 17.59
N LEU A 132 -2.22 -20.76 16.84
CA LEU A 132 -1.32 -21.53 15.96
C LEU A 132 -0.42 -22.48 16.77
N GLN A 133 0.06 -22.05 17.93
CA GLN A 133 0.87 -22.87 18.81
C GLN A 133 0.08 -24.05 19.39
N ALA A 134 -1.15 -23.84 19.84
CA ALA A 134 -2.04 -24.92 20.29
C ALA A 134 -2.30 -25.89 19.13
N TRP A 135 -2.67 -25.38 17.96
CA TRP A 135 -2.94 -26.18 16.77
C TRP A 135 -1.78 -27.08 16.36
N VAL A 136 -0.56 -26.54 16.27
CA VAL A 136 0.63 -27.34 15.91
C VAL A 136 1.03 -28.31 17.03
N THR A 137 0.86 -27.94 18.29
CA THR A 137 1.21 -28.83 19.42
C THR A 137 0.26 -30.03 19.52
N GLU A 138 -1.05 -29.81 19.32
CA GLU A 138 -2.08 -30.85 19.37
C GLU A 138 -1.99 -31.82 18.19
N ASN A 139 -1.65 -31.34 17.00
CA ASN A 139 -1.57 -32.16 15.79
C ASN A 139 -0.15 -32.72 15.53
N GLY A 140 0.85 -32.20 16.24
CA GLY A 140 2.26 -32.52 16.08
C GLY A 140 3.01 -31.56 15.15
N TYR A 141 4.28 -31.30 15.46
CA TYR A 141 5.13 -30.37 14.71
C TYR A 141 5.29 -30.74 13.22
N GLY A 142 5.18 -32.04 12.89
CA GLY A 142 5.26 -32.54 11.52
C GLY A 142 4.12 -32.06 10.62
N THR A 143 2.95 -31.74 11.19
CA THR A 143 1.78 -31.24 10.44
C THR A 143 2.15 -29.99 9.64
N TYR A 144 2.78 -29.01 10.28
CA TYR A 144 3.15 -27.77 9.60
C TYR A 144 4.21 -28.00 8.50
N SER A 145 5.14 -28.94 8.71
CA SER A 145 6.12 -29.33 7.69
C SER A 145 5.45 -29.97 6.47
N SER A 146 4.51 -30.89 6.69
CA SER A 146 3.77 -31.51 5.58
C SER A 146 2.98 -30.48 4.76
N LEU A 147 2.45 -29.42 5.37
CA LEU A 147 1.76 -28.35 4.65
C LEU A 147 2.70 -27.64 3.67
N SER A 148 3.94 -27.35 4.08
CA SER A 148 4.91 -26.70 3.19
C SER A 148 5.31 -27.51 1.96
N GLU A 149 5.26 -28.84 2.08
CA GLU A 149 5.60 -29.75 0.98
C GLU A 149 4.41 -30.01 0.06
N THR A 150 3.19 -29.97 0.60
CA THR A 150 1.97 -30.43 -0.09
C THR A 150 1.05 -29.31 -0.56
N LEU A 151 1.30 -28.05 -0.19
CA LEU A 151 0.43 -26.93 -0.54
C LEU A 151 1.03 -25.97 -1.59
N PRO A 152 0.16 -25.25 -2.32
CA PRO A 152 0.55 -24.10 -3.13
C PRO A 152 1.24 -23.00 -2.31
N PHE A 153 2.12 -22.25 -2.98
CA PHE A 153 2.68 -21.02 -2.41
C PHE A 153 1.56 -20.01 -2.10
N GLY A 154 1.62 -19.35 -0.95
CA GLY A 154 0.62 -18.37 -0.55
C GLY A 154 -0.68 -18.96 0.00
N SER A 155 -0.69 -20.26 0.36
CA SER A 155 -1.89 -20.88 0.95
C SER A 155 -2.29 -20.19 2.26
N ARG A 156 -3.59 -20.22 2.58
CA ARG A 156 -4.16 -19.41 3.66
C ARG A 156 -4.46 -20.24 4.90
N ILE A 157 -4.21 -19.69 6.08
CA ILE A 157 -4.74 -20.21 7.35
C ILE A 157 -5.90 -19.31 7.76
N ILE A 158 -7.12 -19.82 7.87
CA ILE A 158 -8.31 -19.03 8.19
C ILE A 158 -8.73 -19.31 9.63
N LEU A 159 -8.99 -18.24 10.38
CA LEU A 159 -9.64 -18.30 11.70
C LEU A 159 -11.09 -17.86 11.52
N GLU A 160 -11.97 -18.82 11.21
CA GLU A 160 -13.38 -18.57 10.84
C GLU A 160 -14.22 -17.97 11.99
N SER A 161 -13.83 -18.21 13.24
CA SER A 161 -14.49 -17.64 14.42
C SER A 161 -13.51 -17.47 15.57
N LEU A 162 -13.50 -16.28 16.16
CA LEU A 162 -12.72 -15.97 17.34
C LEU A 162 -13.54 -16.22 18.60
N HIS A 163 -12.92 -16.82 19.62
CA HIS A 163 -13.57 -17.18 20.88
C HIS A 163 -12.72 -16.72 22.07
N PHE A 164 -13.36 -16.45 23.22
CA PHE A 164 -12.64 -16.17 24.46
C PHE A 164 -11.79 -17.36 24.92
N ASP A 165 -12.26 -18.60 24.69
CA ASP A 165 -11.43 -19.80 24.84
C ASP A 165 -10.72 -20.10 23.52
N ILE A 166 -9.42 -19.82 23.46
CA ILE A 166 -8.58 -20.00 22.26
C ILE A 166 -8.64 -21.43 21.69
N ARG A 167 -8.90 -22.44 22.51
CA ARG A 167 -8.96 -23.85 22.08
C ARG A 167 -10.20 -24.15 21.25
N LYS A 168 -11.22 -23.28 21.32
CA LYS A 168 -12.41 -23.38 20.49
C LYS A 168 -12.20 -22.78 19.10
N THR A 169 -11.22 -21.89 18.93
CA THR A 169 -10.85 -21.37 17.61
C THR A 169 -10.03 -22.40 16.86
N LYS A 170 -10.60 -22.93 15.78
CA LYS A 170 -9.95 -23.94 14.93
C LYS A 170 -9.43 -23.30 13.65
N PRO A 171 -8.12 -23.39 13.38
CA PRO A 171 -7.58 -22.98 12.09
C PRO A 171 -8.04 -23.94 10.98
N SER A 172 -8.51 -23.39 9.86
CA SER A 172 -8.68 -24.12 8.61
C SER A 172 -7.59 -23.72 7.61
N VAL A 173 -7.12 -24.64 6.77
CA VAL A 173 -6.07 -24.35 5.78
C VAL A 173 -6.67 -24.45 4.39
N VAL A 174 -6.58 -23.38 3.61
CA VAL A 174 -7.16 -23.27 2.28
C VAL A 174 -6.04 -23.20 1.22
N PRO A 175 -5.91 -24.21 0.36
CA PRO A 175 -4.96 -24.20 -0.75
C PRO A 175 -5.28 -23.10 -1.77
N THR A 176 -4.26 -22.37 -2.21
CA THR A 176 -4.40 -21.28 -3.19
C THR A 176 -4.04 -21.72 -4.61
N TYR A 177 -4.66 -22.79 -5.11
CA TYR A 177 -4.42 -23.27 -6.49
C TYR A 177 -4.73 -22.22 -7.56
N TYR A 178 -5.65 -21.29 -7.27
CA TYR A 178 -5.94 -20.18 -8.17
C TYR A 178 -4.67 -19.34 -8.42
N VAL A 179 -3.83 -19.09 -7.40
CA VAL A 179 -2.56 -18.35 -7.54
C VAL A 179 -1.61 -19.08 -8.48
N GLU A 180 -1.41 -20.39 -8.29
CA GLU A 180 -0.57 -21.21 -9.19
C GLU A 180 -1.07 -21.15 -10.65
N ARG A 181 -2.39 -21.01 -10.88
CA ARG A 181 -2.95 -20.81 -12.22
C ARG A 181 -2.50 -19.48 -12.82
N GLN A 182 -2.55 -18.38 -12.07
CA GLN A 182 -2.24 -17.01 -12.55
C GLN A 182 -0.76 -16.77 -12.85
N LEU A 183 0.13 -17.49 -12.15
CA LEU A 183 1.57 -17.30 -12.28
C LEU A 183 2.10 -17.76 -13.66
N LEU A 184 3.02 -16.99 -14.23
CA LEU A 184 3.64 -17.34 -15.52
C LEU A 184 4.61 -18.52 -15.38
N GLY A 185 4.61 -19.39 -16.39
CA GLY A 185 5.57 -20.49 -16.49
C GLY A 185 6.92 -20.03 -17.04
N THR A 186 8.01 -20.69 -16.65
CA THR A 186 9.36 -20.31 -17.09
C THR A 186 9.61 -20.54 -18.58
N ALA A 187 8.89 -21.46 -19.23
CA ALA A 187 9.17 -21.89 -20.60
C ALA A 187 8.88 -20.86 -21.69
N ARG A 188 8.00 -19.88 -21.42
CA ARG A 188 7.59 -18.83 -22.38
C ARG A 188 7.50 -17.46 -21.67
N LEU A 189 8.36 -17.26 -20.69
CA LEU A 189 8.30 -16.08 -19.82
C LEU A 189 8.68 -14.81 -20.59
N ASP A 190 9.74 -14.89 -21.40
CA ASP A 190 10.21 -13.84 -22.31
C ASP A 190 9.10 -13.38 -23.27
N GLU A 191 8.45 -14.33 -23.95
CA GLU A 191 7.32 -14.04 -24.85
C GLU A 191 6.14 -13.41 -24.10
N SER A 192 5.81 -13.93 -22.91
CA SER A 192 4.71 -13.41 -22.10
C SER A 192 5.00 -11.97 -21.66
N LEU A 193 6.21 -11.69 -21.18
CA LEU A 193 6.60 -10.35 -20.74
C LEU A 193 6.90 -9.40 -21.92
N GLY A 194 7.11 -9.92 -23.13
CA GLY A 194 7.54 -9.15 -24.29
C GLY A 194 8.95 -8.59 -24.11
N VAL A 195 9.87 -9.38 -23.55
CA VAL A 195 11.26 -9.01 -23.30
C VAL A 195 12.22 -9.96 -24.03
N ALA A 196 13.42 -9.49 -24.33
CA ALA A 196 14.45 -10.33 -24.93
C ALA A 196 14.89 -11.42 -23.92
N PRO A 197 15.09 -12.68 -24.34
CA PRO A 197 15.46 -13.79 -23.44
C PRO A 197 16.72 -13.51 -22.61
N GLU A 198 17.67 -12.75 -23.15
CA GLU A 198 18.95 -12.40 -22.53
C GLU A 198 18.78 -11.46 -21.32
N LEU A 199 17.63 -10.79 -21.22
CA LEU A 199 17.30 -9.94 -20.07
C LEU A 199 16.76 -10.78 -18.90
N LEU A 200 16.33 -12.02 -19.12
CA LEU A 200 15.76 -12.83 -18.05
C LEU A 200 16.84 -13.23 -17.02
N PRO A 201 16.63 -12.96 -15.72
CA PRO A 201 17.55 -13.39 -14.68
C PRO A 201 17.55 -14.91 -14.55
N LYS A 202 18.62 -15.44 -13.94
CA LYS A 202 18.72 -16.87 -13.66
C LYS A 202 17.59 -17.32 -12.73
N ALA A 203 16.96 -18.45 -13.04
CA ALA A 203 15.98 -19.08 -12.17
C ALA A 203 16.63 -19.91 -11.05
N ILE A 204 16.08 -19.81 -9.85
CA ILE A 204 16.41 -20.63 -8.68
C ILE A 204 15.14 -21.22 -8.08
N ASP A 205 15.24 -22.43 -7.54
CA ASP A 205 14.12 -23.06 -6.85
C ASP A 205 13.89 -22.43 -5.47
N ILE A 206 12.63 -22.25 -5.08
CA ILE A 206 12.24 -21.62 -3.81
C ILE A 206 12.78 -22.35 -2.58
N SER A 207 13.06 -23.65 -2.66
CA SER A 207 13.69 -24.42 -1.57
C SER A 207 15.09 -23.91 -1.18
N ARG A 208 15.73 -23.10 -2.03
CA ARG A 208 17.02 -22.46 -1.73
C ARG A 208 16.89 -21.24 -0.82
N LEU A 209 15.67 -20.80 -0.55
CA LEU A 209 15.38 -19.59 0.21
C LEU A 209 14.78 -19.94 1.56
N THR A 210 15.36 -19.35 2.59
CA THR A 210 14.83 -19.40 3.95
C THR A 210 14.22 -18.06 4.30
N ILE A 211 12.97 -18.07 4.78
CA ILE A 211 12.30 -16.86 5.23
C ILE A 211 12.93 -16.36 6.54
N LEU A 212 13.31 -15.09 6.58
CA LEU A 212 13.76 -14.45 7.82
C LEU A 212 12.66 -13.58 8.42
N ARG A 213 12.05 -12.73 7.58
CA ARG A 213 10.97 -11.81 7.96
C ARG A 213 10.06 -11.52 6.78
N ILE A 214 8.80 -11.25 7.05
CA ILE A 214 7.89 -10.62 6.07
C ILE A 214 7.85 -9.12 6.38
N LEU A 215 8.22 -8.27 5.43
CA LEU A 215 8.32 -6.82 5.65
C LEU A 215 7.01 -6.12 5.27
N TYR A 216 6.43 -6.51 4.14
CA TYR A 216 5.18 -5.97 3.59
C TYR A 216 4.39 -7.08 2.89
N ASP A 217 3.22 -6.75 2.35
CA ASP A 217 2.32 -7.69 1.68
C ASP A 217 2.97 -8.42 0.50
N SER A 218 3.90 -7.78 -0.20
CA SER A 218 4.62 -8.34 -1.34
C SER A 218 6.11 -8.63 -1.06
N VAL A 219 6.64 -8.27 0.11
CA VAL A 219 8.09 -8.18 0.36
C VAL A 219 8.52 -9.06 1.52
N CYS A 220 9.39 -10.03 1.25
CA CYS A 220 10.02 -10.90 2.25
C CYS A 220 11.53 -10.66 2.31
N LEU A 221 12.08 -10.56 3.52
CA LEU A 221 13.52 -10.68 3.74
C LEU A 221 13.87 -12.16 3.83
N VAL A 222 14.75 -12.62 2.93
CA VAL A 222 15.14 -14.03 2.83
C VAL A 222 16.65 -14.19 2.91
N ARG A 223 17.08 -15.40 3.25
CA ARG A 223 18.47 -15.82 3.18
C ARG A 223 18.66 -16.80 2.05
N MET A 224 19.72 -16.61 1.25
CA MET A 224 20.16 -17.55 0.23
C MET A 224 21.60 -18.00 0.50
N PRO A 225 21.81 -19.21 1.05
CA PRO A 225 23.15 -19.69 1.40
C PRO A 225 24.12 -19.73 0.21
N GLY A 226 25.38 -19.33 0.44
CA GLY A 226 26.47 -19.45 -0.52
C GLY A 226 26.45 -18.45 -1.68
N HIS A 227 25.49 -17.52 -1.71
CA HIS A 227 25.36 -16.50 -2.74
C HIS A 227 25.22 -15.14 -2.04
N GLY A 228 26.35 -14.53 -1.74
CA GLY A 228 26.39 -13.17 -1.23
C GLY A 228 25.91 -12.21 -2.31
N ALA A 229 25.05 -11.26 -1.96
CA ALA A 229 24.78 -10.14 -2.85
C ALA A 229 26.09 -9.39 -3.08
N ASN A 230 26.37 -8.97 -4.32
CA ASN A 230 27.53 -8.14 -4.67
C ASN A 230 27.51 -6.74 -3.99
N HIS A 231 26.56 -6.50 -3.09
CA HIS A 231 26.25 -5.22 -2.46
C HIS A 231 26.56 -5.17 -0.94
N GLY A 232 27.38 -6.10 -0.42
CA GLY A 232 27.96 -5.99 0.93
C GLY A 232 27.06 -6.43 2.10
N THR A 233 25.82 -6.87 1.86
CA THR A 233 24.87 -7.32 2.89
C THR A 233 24.91 -8.83 3.17
N GLY A 234 25.91 -9.54 2.63
CA GLY A 234 26.04 -10.99 2.77
C GLY A 234 24.96 -11.75 1.99
N ASN A 235 24.47 -12.86 2.55
CA ASN A 235 23.51 -13.78 1.92
C ASN A 235 22.03 -13.31 2.03
N LEU A 236 21.78 -12.01 2.24
CA LEU A 236 20.45 -11.44 2.48
C LEU A 236 19.87 -10.83 1.21
N TRP A 237 18.60 -11.15 0.95
CA TRP A 237 17.90 -10.75 -0.27
C TRP A 237 16.48 -10.30 0.05
N ILE A 238 15.95 -9.41 -0.80
CA ILE A 238 14.52 -9.12 -0.85
C ILE A 238 13.88 -10.06 -1.85
N PHE A 239 12.98 -10.92 -1.39
CA PHE A 239 12.10 -11.68 -2.26
C PHE A 239 10.78 -10.94 -2.41
N LYS A 240 10.50 -10.48 -3.63
CA LYS A 240 9.23 -9.85 -3.97
C LYS A 240 8.30 -10.87 -4.62
N ALA A 241 7.13 -11.10 -4.02
CA ALA A 241 6.12 -12.03 -4.48
C ALA A 241 4.74 -11.69 -3.94
N LEU A 242 3.71 -11.93 -4.75
CA LEU A 242 2.32 -11.67 -4.43
C LEU A 242 1.53 -12.98 -4.26
N THR A 243 0.58 -12.97 -3.33
CA THR A 243 -0.38 -14.08 -3.10
C THR A 243 -1.77 -13.80 -3.67
N SER A 244 -1.93 -12.66 -4.37
CA SER A 244 -3.13 -12.19 -5.08
C SER A 244 -2.74 -11.10 -6.10
N SER A 245 -3.55 -10.90 -7.14
CA SER A 245 -3.32 -9.88 -8.18
C SER A 245 -1.92 -9.93 -8.78
N THR A 246 -1.50 -11.13 -9.20
CA THR A 246 -0.15 -11.42 -9.68
C THR A 246 0.22 -10.62 -10.94
N LYS A 247 -0.77 -10.06 -11.65
CA LYS A 247 -0.55 -9.15 -12.78
C LYS A 247 0.43 -8.01 -12.45
N TYR A 248 0.35 -7.44 -11.25
CA TYR A 248 1.19 -6.31 -10.84
C TYR A 248 2.66 -6.72 -10.61
N LEU A 249 2.90 -7.94 -10.10
CA LEU A 249 4.24 -8.50 -9.96
C LEU A 249 4.94 -8.65 -11.31
N PHE A 250 4.23 -9.14 -12.32
CA PHE A 250 4.78 -9.33 -13.66
C PHE A 250 4.91 -8.02 -14.45
N VAL A 251 4.05 -7.03 -14.18
CA VAL A 251 4.24 -5.65 -14.65
C VAL A 251 5.56 -5.10 -14.13
N GLU A 252 5.82 -5.20 -12.82
CA GLU A 252 7.05 -4.69 -12.25
C GLU A 252 8.27 -5.43 -12.79
N LEU A 253 8.22 -6.76 -12.86
CA LEU A 253 9.30 -7.56 -13.43
C LEU A 253 9.61 -7.10 -14.86
N ARG A 254 8.60 -6.98 -15.73
CA ARG A 254 8.77 -6.47 -17.09
C ARG A 254 9.41 -5.08 -17.09
N ASN A 255 8.87 -4.16 -16.30
CA ASN A 255 9.31 -2.77 -16.24
C ASN A 255 10.79 -2.67 -15.82
N LEU A 256 11.21 -3.42 -14.81
CA LEU A 256 12.60 -3.47 -14.36
C LEU A 256 13.54 -4.05 -15.42
N LEU A 257 13.11 -5.09 -16.14
CA LEU A 257 13.94 -5.73 -17.17
C LEU A 257 14.13 -4.83 -18.41
N GLN A 258 13.10 -4.09 -18.80
CA GLN A 258 13.14 -3.22 -20.00
C GLN A 258 13.84 -1.89 -19.75
N MET A 259 13.73 -1.33 -18.55
CA MET A 259 14.28 -0.02 -18.24
C MET A 259 15.81 -0.03 -18.21
N GLU A 260 16.42 1.05 -18.71
CA GLU A 260 17.85 1.30 -18.56
C GLU A 260 18.21 1.46 -17.07
N PRO A 261 19.37 0.95 -16.60
CA PRO A 261 19.78 1.13 -15.21
C PRO A 261 19.95 2.61 -14.82
N HIS A 262 19.54 2.97 -13.61
CA HIS A 262 19.76 4.29 -13.01
C HIS A 262 20.20 4.13 -11.56
N PRO A 263 21.19 4.90 -11.05
CA PRO A 263 21.76 4.70 -9.72
C PRO A 263 20.75 4.89 -8.57
N ASN A 264 19.72 5.71 -8.76
CA ASN A 264 18.67 5.98 -7.77
C ASN A 264 17.34 5.27 -8.08
N VAL A 265 17.36 4.25 -8.93
CA VAL A 265 16.23 3.33 -9.14
C VAL A 265 16.72 1.93 -8.79
N ILE A 266 15.86 1.10 -8.20
CA ILE A 266 16.21 -0.27 -7.83
C ILE A 266 16.75 -1.02 -9.06
N SER A 267 17.80 -1.80 -8.84
CA SER A 267 18.43 -2.57 -9.92
C SER A 267 17.48 -3.63 -10.46
N ARG A 268 17.84 -4.16 -11.63
CA ARG A 268 17.18 -5.34 -12.18
C ARG A 268 17.25 -6.51 -11.19
N PRO A 269 16.25 -7.41 -11.19
CA PRO A 269 16.31 -8.58 -10.34
C PRO A 269 17.48 -9.49 -10.69
N ASP A 270 18.16 -10.01 -9.68
CA ASP A 270 19.31 -10.90 -9.86
C ASP A 270 18.89 -12.35 -10.15
N TYR A 271 17.74 -12.75 -9.61
CA TYR A 271 17.21 -14.10 -9.75
C TYR A 271 15.69 -14.11 -9.88
N LEU A 272 15.19 -15.05 -10.67
CA LEU A 272 13.79 -15.46 -10.64
C LEU A 272 13.63 -16.61 -9.64
N VAL A 273 12.61 -16.56 -8.80
CA VAL A 273 12.30 -17.63 -7.84
C VAL A 273 11.18 -18.47 -8.41
N THR A 274 11.39 -19.78 -8.50
CA THR A 274 10.46 -20.70 -9.14
C THR A 274 10.04 -21.83 -8.21
N LYS A 275 8.88 -22.40 -8.49
CA LYS A 275 8.38 -23.62 -7.86
C LYS A 275 7.66 -24.46 -8.90
N ARG A 276 7.81 -25.78 -8.80
CA ARG A 276 6.95 -26.70 -9.54
C ARG A 276 5.54 -26.66 -8.93
N CYS A 277 4.59 -26.15 -9.69
CA CYS A 277 3.19 -26.10 -9.28
C CYS A 277 2.64 -27.51 -9.07
N LEU A 278 1.78 -27.63 -8.06
CA LEU A 278 1.03 -28.85 -7.83
C LEU A 278 -0.14 -28.93 -8.82
N PHE A 279 -0.70 -27.77 -9.17
CA PHE A 279 -1.70 -27.67 -10.22
C PHE A 279 -1.06 -27.54 -11.60
N GLY A 280 -1.40 -28.46 -12.52
CA GLY A 280 -0.94 -28.45 -13.91
C GLY A 280 0.55 -28.77 -14.14
N GLY A 281 1.34 -28.95 -13.08
CA GLY A 281 2.72 -29.45 -13.17
C GLY A 281 3.76 -28.49 -13.77
N LYS A 282 3.37 -27.25 -14.12
CA LYS A 282 4.28 -26.23 -14.66
C LYS A 282 5.28 -25.77 -13.60
N THR A 283 6.48 -25.38 -14.03
CA THR A 283 7.40 -24.59 -13.18
C THR A 283 7.02 -23.13 -13.32
N ALA A 284 6.40 -22.56 -12.29
CA ALA A 284 5.96 -21.18 -12.28
C ALA A 284 6.98 -20.26 -11.62
N VAL A 285 7.03 -19.02 -12.09
CA VAL A 285 7.75 -17.93 -11.44
C VAL A 285 6.89 -17.40 -10.32
N LEU A 286 7.34 -17.57 -9.07
CA LEU A 286 6.65 -17.08 -7.89
C LEU A 286 6.94 -15.59 -7.63
N GLY A 287 8.09 -15.12 -8.09
CA GLY A 287 8.60 -13.77 -7.85
C GLY A 287 10.07 -13.66 -8.19
N PHE A 288 10.74 -12.65 -7.66
CA PHE A 288 12.13 -12.35 -7.99
C PHE A 288 12.91 -11.78 -6.81
N LEU A 289 14.24 -11.85 -6.89
CA LEU A 289 15.16 -11.35 -5.86
C LEU A 289 15.73 -9.98 -6.22
N LEU A 290 15.68 -9.07 -5.25
CA LEU A 290 16.25 -7.73 -5.31
C LEU A 290 17.30 -7.54 -4.20
N PRO A 291 18.24 -6.59 -4.36
CA PRO A 291 19.16 -6.21 -3.31
C PRO A 291 18.46 -5.74 -2.04
N PHE A 292 19.00 -6.15 -0.88
CA PHE A 292 18.53 -5.66 0.41
C PHE A 292 19.24 -4.35 0.79
N HIS A 293 18.45 -3.30 1.03
CA HIS A 293 18.91 -2.01 1.54
C HIS A 293 18.65 -1.91 3.04
N GLU A 294 19.66 -2.26 3.85
CA GLU A 294 19.55 -2.31 5.31
C GLU A 294 19.05 -1.02 5.99
N PRO A 295 19.46 0.19 5.55
CA PRO A 295 18.98 1.43 6.16
C PRO A 295 17.46 1.64 6.11
N GLY A 296 16.74 0.94 5.24
CA GLY A 296 15.29 1.00 5.14
C GLY A 296 14.75 2.25 4.43
N SER A 297 13.48 2.56 4.67
CA SER A 297 12.75 3.64 3.99
C SER A 297 13.10 5.02 4.53
N VAL A 298 13.15 6.01 3.64
CA VAL A 298 13.30 7.43 3.97
C VAL A 298 12.16 7.90 4.89
N ARG A 299 10.94 7.35 4.73
CA ARG A 299 9.78 7.64 5.59
C ARG A 299 10.11 7.56 7.09
N ASP A 300 10.84 6.53 7.50
CA ASP A 300 11.16 6.29 8.91
C ASP A 300 12.43 7.02 9.35
N ALA A 301 13.38 7.23 8.42
CA ALA A 301 14.66 7.88 8.71
C ALA A 301 14.51 9.40 8.87
N LEU A 302 13.64 10.01 8.07
CA LEU A 302 13.59 11.44 7.87
C LEU A 302 13.08 12.23 9.09
N PRO A 303 11.96 11.83 9.76
CA PRO A 303 11.56 12.44 11.04
C PRO A 303 12.61 12.28 12.14
N LEU A 304 13.28 11.11 12.20
CA LEU A 304 14.33 10.86 13.18
C LEU A 304 15.53 11.79 12.99
N LEU A 305 15.99 11.95 11.75
CA LEU A 305 17.10 12.86 11.44
C LEU A 305 16.72 14.31 11.79
N ARG A 306 15.49 14.74 11.51
CA ARG A 306 15.00 16.08 11.89
C ARG A 306 15.00 16.27 13.41
N ILE A 307 14.35 15.38 14.16
CA ILE A 307 14.20 15.51 15.62
C ILE A 307 15.57 15.55 16.33
N HIS A 308 16.57 14.85 15.78
CA HIS A 308 17.93 14.85 16.31
C HIS A 308 18.83 15.96 15.75
N GLY A 309 18.31 16.90 14.93
CA GLY A 309 19.10 17.99 14.34
C GLY A 309 20.19 17.51 13.37
N ARG A 310 19.99 16.35 12.73
CA ARG A 310 20.95 15.70 11.82
C ARG A 310 20.56 15.76 10.35
N LEU A 311 19.46 16.43 10.02
CA LEU A 311 19.01 16.61 8.65
C LEU A 311 19.49 17.96 8.12
N SER A 312 20.53 17.96 7.29
CA SER A 312 21.04 19.18 6.65
C SER A 312 20.31 19.50 5.35
N LEU A 313 20.24 20.79 5.01
CA LEU A 313 19.66 21.24 3.74
C LEU A 313 20.39 20.64 2.52
N GLU A 314 21.71 20.49 2.61
CA GLU A 314 22.52 19.84 1.57
C GLU A 314 22.07 18.40 1.33
N GLN A 315 21.82 17.63 2.39
CA GLN A 315 21.32 16.26 2.28
C GLN A 315 19.90 16.21 1.71
N GLN A 316 19.02 17.11 2.16
CA GLN A 316 17.66 17.22 1.63
C GLN A 316 17.67 17.53 0.12
N LEU A 317 18.51 18.46 -0.32
CA LEU A 317 18.68 18.79 -1.73
C LEU A 317 19.24 17.63 -2.54
N ARG A 318 20.25 16.94 -2.01
CA ARG A 318 20.82 15.77 -2.68
C ARG A 318 19.76 14.70 -2.92
N TRP A 319 18.94 14.41 -1.90
CA TRP A 319 17.82 13.47 -2.04
C TRP A 319 16.75 13.97 -3.01
N ALA A 320 16.39 15.27 -2.97
CA ALA A 320 15.45 15.86 -3.92
C ALA A 320 15.92 15.74 -5.38
N ILE A 321 17.21 16.01 -5.64
CA ILE A 321 17.82 15.91 -6.97
C ILE A 321 17.85 14.45 -7.44
N GLN A 322 18.32 13.53 -6.59
CA GLN A 322 18.36 12.10 -6.89
C GLN A 322 16.96 11.55 -7.22
N LEU A 323 15.93 12.02 -6.50
CA LEU A 323 14.55 11.53 -6.65
C LEU A 323 13.98 12.03 -7.96
N THR A 324 14.11 13.33 -8.19
CA THR A 324 13.60 13.97 -9.41
C THR A 324 14.30 13.38 -10.63
N SER A 325 15.61 13.11 -10.56
CA SER A 325 16.36 12.41 -11.61
C SER A 325 15.85 10.98 -11.84
N ALA A 326 15.59 10.22 -10.77
CA ALA A 326 15.06 8.86 -10.88
C ALA A 326 13.67 8.83 -11.53
N VAL A 327 12.78 9.73 -11.11
CA VAL A 327 11.41 9.82 -11.65
C VAL A 327 11.42 10.29 -13.11
N LEU A 328 12.25 11.27 -13.44
CA LEU A 328 12.47 11.70 -14.83
C LEU A 328 12.99 10.54 -15.70
N HIS A 329 13.93 9.73 -15.18
CA HIS A 329 14.44 8.56 -15.88
C HIS A 329 13.35 7.51 -16.13
N VAL A 330 12.49 7.24 -15.15
CA VAL A 330 11.33 6.33 -15.32
C VAL A 330 10.40 6.84 -16.43
N HIS A 331 10.15 8.14 -16.48
CA HIS A 331 9.33 8.77 -17.51
C HIS A 331 9.98 8.71 -18.91
N GLU A 332 11.19 9.26 -19.08
CA GLU A 332 11.81 9.42 -20.40
C GLU A 332 12.45 8.13 -20.94
N ARG A 333 13.16 7.38 -20.09
CA ARG A 333 13.92 6.18 -20.47
C ARG A 333 13.11 4.92 -20.26
N GLY A 334 12.31 4.88 -19.20
CA GLY A 334 11.36 3.81 -18.96
C GLY A 334 10.14 3.86 -19.87
N ARG A 335 9.71 5.06 -20.32
CA ARG A 335 8.43 5.29 -20.99
C ARG A 335 7.25 4.77 -20.17
N MET A 336 7.29 5.07 -18.88
CA MET A 336 6.35 4.61 -17.86
C MET A 336 5.94 5.76 -16.95
N PHE A 337 4.76 5.65 -16.37
CA PHE A 337 4.34 6.49 -15.25
C PHE A 337 4.70 5.83 -13.91
N TYR A 338 4.76 6.62 -12.84
CA TYR A 338 5.03 6.11 -11.49
C TYR A 338 3.89 6.53 -10.55
N PRO A 339 2.88 5.67 -10.33
CA PRO A 339 1.59 6.09 -9.76
C PRO A 339 1.54 6.01 -8.23
N ASP A 340 2.61 5.55 -7.57
CA ASP A 340 2.70 5.42 -6.10
C ASP A 340 3.90 6.18 -5.51
N LEU A 341 4.06 7.46 -5.88
CA LEU A 341 5.18 8.30 -5.44
C LEU A 341 4.97 8.81 -4.01
N ARG A 342 5.57 8.09 -3.04
CA ARG A 342 5.56 8.39 -1.61
C ARG A 342 6.86 7.96 -0.94
N LEU A 343 7.11 8.45 0.28
CA LEU A 343 8.33 8.14 1.03
C LEU A 343 8.47 6.65 1.38
N ASP A 344 7.37 5.90 1.48
CA ASP A 344 7.38 4.45 1.69
C ASP A 344 8.17 3.71 0.59
N ASN A 345 8.10 4.21 -0.65
CA ASN A 345 8.73 3.61 -1.83
C ASN A 345 10.10 4.20 -2.17
N ILE A 346 10.73 4.86 -1.19
CA ILE A 346 12.09 5.41 -1.32
C ILE A 346 12.93 4.82 -0.20
N LEU A 347 13.94 4.03 -0.56
CA LEU A 347 14.89 3.44 0.38
C LEU A 347 16.19 4.25 0.44
N LEU A 348 16.97 4.03 1.50
CA LEU A 348 18.34 4.52 1.61
C LEU A 348 19.33 3.40 1.31
N SER A 349 20.25 3.66 0.39
CA SER A 349 21.40 2.80 0.11
C SER A 349 22.39 2.80 1.28
N ALA A 350 23.38 1.90 1.25
CA ALA A 350 24.48 1.89 2.22
C ALA A 350 25.24 3.24 2.24
N ALA A 351 25.35 3.90 1.08
CA ALA A 351 25.95 5.22 0.93
C ALA A 351 25.03 6.37 1.38
N ARG A 352 23.81 6.08 1.84
CA ARG A 352 22.76 7.06 2.21
C ARG A 352 22.24 7.89 1.03
N ASP A 353 22.40 7.37 -0.18
CA ASP A 353 21.68 7.84 -1.35
C ASP A 353 20.30 7.21 -1.42
N ILE A 354 19.36 7.88 -2.06
CA ILE A 354 18.03 7.31 -2.21
C ILE A 354 17.93 6.31 -3.37
N VAL A 355 17.04 5.34 -3.22
CA VAL A 355 16.71 4.34 -4.24
C VAL A 355 15.19 4.23 -4.34
N LEU A 356 14.65 4.59 -5.50
CA LEU A 356 13.24 4.42 -5.84
C LEU A 356 12.95 2.94 -6.10
N ILE A 357 11.94 2.40 -5.40
CA ILE A 357 11.53 0.99 -5.51
C ILE A 357 10.08 0.88 -6.02
N ASP A 358 9.53 -0.32 -6.07
CA ASP A 358 8.10 -0.59 -6.24
C ASP A 358 7.47 -0.04 -7.54
N LEU A 359 7.79 -0.67 -8.67
CA LEU A 359 7.27 -0.30 -9.99
C LEU A 359 6.03 -1.13 -10.41
N GLU A 360 5.28 -1.66 -9.43
CA GLU A 360 4.11 -2.53 -9.67
C GLU A 360 2.85 -1.77 -10.12
N GLN A 361 2.89 -0.43 -10.10
CA GLN A 361 1.91 0.49 -10.70
C GLN A 361 0.45 0.32 -10.21
N ARG A 362 0.21 -0.08 -8.95
CA ARG A 362 -1.16 -0.20 -8.38
C ARG A 362 -1.85 1.15 -8.12
N GLY A 363 -1.08 2.21 -7.89
CA GLY A 363 -1.59 3.53 -7.53
C GLY A 363 -1.44 3.83 -6.04
N VAL A 364 -1.75 5.07 -5.66
CA VAL A 364 -1.69 5.57 -4.28
C VAL A 364 -3.08 6.00 -3.82
N TRP A 365 -3.25 6.17 -2.51
CA TRP A 365 -4.47 6.73 -1.94
C TRP A 365 -4.74 8.15 -2.44
N CYS A 366 -6.02 8.53 -2.44
CA CYS A 366 -6.47 9.79 -3.02
C CYS A 366 -5.82 11.02 -2.37
N GLU A 367 -5.40 10.94 -1.10
CA GLU A 367 -4.74 12.02 -0.40
C GLU A 367 -3.35 12.32 -0.96
N PHE A 368 -2.71 11.37 -1.67
CA PHE A 368 -1.41 11.52 -2.33
C PHE A 368 -1.49 11.86 -3.81
N SER A 369 -2.50 11.35 -4.48
CA SER A 369 -2.62 11.45 -5.92
C SER A 369 -2.97 12.86 -6.40
N ALA A 370 -2.72 13.12 -7.68
CA ALA A 370 -3.09 14.37 -8.33
C ALA A 370 -4.62 14.47 -8.50
N PRO A 371 -5.21 15.69 -8.47
CA PRO A 371 -6.66 15.87 -8.56
C PRO A 371 -7.27 15.28 -9.84
N GLU A 372 -6.57 15.35 -10.97
CA GLU A 372 -7.03 14.76 -12.23
C GLU A 372 -7.01 13.22 -12.22
N VAL A 373 -6.09 12.60 -11.48
CA VAL A 373 -6.07 11.14 -11.28
C VAL A 373 -7.20 10.74 -10.33
N ASN A 374 -7.40 11.50 -9.25
CA ASN A 374 -8.48 11.29 -8.29
C ASN A 374 -9.85 11.38 -8.94
N ALA A 375 -10.07 12.36 -9.83
CA ALA A 375 -11.32 12.49 -10.58
C ALA A 375 -11.68 11.18 -11.30
N ILE A 376 -10.71 10.56 -11.97
CA ILE A 376 -10.92 9.30 -12.69
C ILE A 376 -11.07 8.12 -11.71
N ASP A 377 -10.28 8.08 -10.64
CA ASP A 377 -10.37 7.01 -9.63
C ASP A 377 -11.71 7.04 -8.86
N TYR A 378 -12.27 8.22 -8.59
CA TYR A 378 -13.59 8.34 -7.99
C TYR A 378 -14.68 7.80 -8.91
N VAL A 379 -14.62 8.12 -10.21
CA VAL A 379 -15.51 7.53 -11.21
C VAL A 379 -15.35 6.02 -11.27
N ARG A 380 -14.11 5.50 -11.21
CA ARG A 380 -13.83 4.05 -11.18
C ARG A 380 -14.43 3.38 -9.96
N ILE A 381 -14.28 3.95 -8.77
CA ILE A 381 -14.86 3.40 -7.53
C ILE A 381 -16.39 3.35 -7.65
N LEU A 382 -17.02 4.43 -8.12
CA LEU A 382 -18.48 4.49 -8.27
C LEU A 382 -19.01 3.57 -9.38
N ALA A 383 -18.29 3.44 -10.50
CA ALA A 383 -18.66 2.55 -11.60
C ALA A 383 -18.50 1.07 -11.22
N GLY A 384 -17.49 0.75 -10.41
CA GLY A 384 -17.17 -0.60 -9.95
C GLY A 384 -17.80 -1.00 -8.62
N ASP A 385 -18.72 -0.20 -8.08
CA ASP A 385 -19.46 -0.52 -6.85
C ASP A 385 -20.43 -1.68 -7.13
N GLU A 386 -19.96 -2.90 -6.85
CA GLU A 386 -20.73 -4.13 -6.97
C GLU A 386 -21.29 -4.58 -5.62
N VAL A 387 -22.29 -5.44 -5.65
CA VAL A 387 -22.96 -5.96 -4.45
C VAL A 387 -21.97 -6.78 -3.62
N ASP A 388 -21.46 -6.17 -2.56
CA ASP A 388 -20.79 -6.86 -1.46
C ASP A 388 -21.85 -7.23 -0.41
N GLU A 389 -21.84 -8.48 0.08
CA GLU A 389 -22.78 -8.95 1.11
C GLU A 389 -22.74 -8.08 2.39
N ALA A 390 -21.65 -7.32 2.59
CA ALA A 390 -21.42 -6.46 3.74
C ALA A 390 -21.79 -4.97 3.56
N ASN A 391 -21.96 -4.45 2.33
CA ASN A 391 -22.12 -3.02 2.08
C ASN A 391 -23.36 -2.69 1.24
N LEU A 392 -23.98 -1.53 1.49
CA LEU A 392 -25.10 -1.03 0.69
C LEU A 392 -24.56 -0.42 -0.60
N THR A 393 -24.87 -1.01 -1.76
CA THR A 393 -24.46 -0.45 -3.05
C THR A 393 -25.10 0.89 -3.34
N ILE A 394 -24.42 1.74 -4.11
CA ILE A 394 -24.98 2.97 -4.64
C ILE A 394 -26.20 2.68 -5.56
N PRO A 395 -27.09 3.67 -5.79
CA PRO A 395 -28.21 3.51 -6.70
C PRO A 395 -27.78 3.10 -8.11
N GLU A 396 -28.47 2.12 -8.70
CA GLU A 396 -28.17 1.56 -10.03
C GLU A 396 -28.03 2.64 -11.13
N GLU A 397 -28.89 3.66 -11.10
CA GLU A 397 -28.85 4.75 -12.08
C GLU A 397 -27.59 5.62 -11.94
N ALA A 398 -27.09 5.80 -10.71
CA ALA A 398 -25.81 6.48 -10.49
C ALA A 398 -24.66 5.61 -11.01
N ARG A 399 -24.66 4.30 -10.70
CA ARG A 399 -23.65 3.37 -11.19
C ARG A 399 -23.56 3.37 -12.72
N LYS A 400 -24.70 3.18 -13.42
CA LYS A 400 -24.76 3.23 -14.90
C LYS A 400 -24.20 4.54 -15.46
N ARG A 401 -24.50 5.67 -14.82
CA ARG A 401 -23.96 6.97 -15.23
C ARG A 401 -22.43 7.00 -15.17
N PHE A 402 -21.83 6.53 -14.08
CA PHE A 402 -20.37 6.50 -13.92
C PHE A 402 -19.71 5.45 -14.81
N THR A 403 -20.33 4.29 -15.01
CA THR A 403 -19.91 3.30 -16.02
C THR A 403 -19.83 3.94 -17.40
N ALA A 404 -20.85 4.69 -17.81
CA ALA A 404 -20.86 5.36 -19.12
C ALA A 404 -19.78 6.43 -19.27
N ILE A 405 -19.39 7.11 -18.17
CA ILE A 405 -18.24 8.04 -18.19
C ILE A 405 -16.95 7.25 -18.38
N LEU A 406 -16.75 6.18 -17.62
CA LEU A 406 -15.51 5.41 -17.66
C LEU A 406 -15.34 4.66 -18.99
N ASP A 407 -16.42 4.17 -19.60
CA ASP A 407 -16.40 3.55 -20.93
C ASP A 407 -15.90 4.51 -22.01
N ARG A 408 -16.18 5.81 -21.88
CA ARG A 408 -15.65 6.85 -22.80
C ARG A 408 -14.19 7.16 -22.54
N LEU A 409 -13.79 7.21 -21.26
CA LEU A 409 -12.42 7.52 -20.87
C LEU A 409 -11.44 6.38 -21.17
N LEU A 410 -11.84 5.14 -20.90
CA LEU A 410 -11.02 3.95 -21.05
C LEU A 410 -11.87 2.72 -21.42
N PRO A 411 -12.12 2.49 -22.72
CA PRO A 411 -12.89 1.32 -23.16
C PRO A 411 -12.30 -0.01 -22.67
N GLY A 412 -13.14 -0.89 -22.09
CA GLY A 412 -12.70 -2.18 -21.57
C GLY A 412 -12.00 -2.12 -20.19
N TRP A 413 -12.22 -1.03 -19.45
CA TRP A 413 -11.75 -0.87 -18.07
C TRP A 413 -12.26 -1.98 -17.13
N ASP A 414 -13.48 -2.47 -17.36
CA ASP A 414 -14.13 -3.54 -16.60
C ASP A 414 -13.35 -4.85 -16.70
N VAL A 415 -12.89 -5.18 -17.91
CA VAL A 415 -12.02 -6.34 -18.17
C VAL A 415 -10.68 -6.17 -17.46
N LEU A 416 -10.07 -4.96 -17.50
CA LEU A 416 -8.81 -4.68 -16.80
C LEU A 416 -8.95 -4.79 -15.28
N GLN A 417 -10.08 -4.33 -14.74
CA GLN A 417 -10.40 -4.38 -13.32
C GLN A 417 -10.59 -5.83 -12.84
N ALA A 418 -11.40 -6.61 -13.56
CA ALA A 418 -11.69 -8.01 -13.21
C ALA A 418 -10.52 -8.97 -13.47
N CYS A 419 -9.58 -8.61 -14.35
CA CYS A 419 -8.44 -9.45 -14.66
C CYS A 419 -7.48 -9.54 -13.48
N GLU A 420 -7.21 -10.74 -12.95
CA GLU A 420 -6.18 -10.95 -11.91
C GLU A 420 -4.85 -11.47 -12.48
N ASP A 421 -4.93 -12.12 -13.64
CA ASP A 421 -3.82 -12.81 -14.29
C ASP A 421 -3.03 -11.85 -15.19
N TYR A 422 -1.73 -12.11 -15.38
CA TYR A 422 -0.96 -11.36 -16.37
C TYR A 422 -1.23 -11.94 -17.76
N SER A 423 -1.86 -11.17 -18.64
CA SER A 423 -2.13 -11.56 -20.03
C SER A 423 -1.24 -10.81 -21.04
N SER A 424 -0.88 -11.49 -22.13
CA SER A 424 -0.14 -10.93 -23.27
C SER A 424 -0.72 -11.49 -24.59
N PRO A 425 -1.26 -10.66 -25.50
CA PRO A 425 -1.44 -9.22 -25.34
C PRO A 425 -2.42 -8.92 -24.20
N ARG A 426 -2.20 -7.80 -23.51
CA ARG A 426 -3.10 -7.31 -22.46
C ARG A 426 -4.46 -6.96 -23.06
N PRO A 427 -5.55 -6.96 -22.26
CA PRO A 427 -6.88 -6.60 -22.76
C PRO A 427 -6.81 -5.27 -23.51
N HIS A 428 -7.40 -5.21 -24.70
CA HIS A 428 -7.44 -4.02 -25.56
C HIS A 428 -6.06 -3.43 -25.95
N GLY A 429 -4.95 -4.16 -25.75
CA GLY A 429 -3.60 -3.72 -26.12
C GLY A 429 -2.97 -2.71 -25.17
N TYR A 430 -3.55 -2.47 -23.99
CA TYR A 430 -3.01 -1.53 -23.00
C TYR A 430 -1.61 -1.91 -22.54
N SER A 431 -0.83 -0.93 -22.07
CA SER A 431 0.53 -1.15 -21.57
C SER A 431 0.58 -1.63 -20.11
N ASN A 432 -0.52 -1.45 -19.36
CA ASN A 432 -0.63 -1.75 -17.94
C ASN A 432 -2.06 -2.09 -17.47
N TYR A 433 -2.32 -2.03 -16.15
CA TYR A 433 -3.62 -2.29 -15.52
C TYR A 433 -4.11 -1.16 -14.59
N ASN A 434 -3.36 -0.06 -14.45
CA ASN A 434 -3.78 1.09 -13.65
C ASN A 434 -4.78 1.96 -14.42
N ILE A 435 -6.08 1.77 -14.16
CA ILE A 435 -7.16 2.42 -14.91
C ILE A 435 -7.06 3.96 -14.88
N PRO A 436 -6.95 4.65 -13.72
CA PRO A 436 -6.84 6.10 -13.70
C PRO A 436 -5.68 6.64 -14.52
N TRP A 437 -4.51 6.00 -14.45
CA TRP A 437 -3.33 6.45 -15.17
C TRP A 437 -3.35 6.11 -16.66
N LEU A 438 -3.96 4.99 -17.06
CA LEU A 438 -4.14 4.62 -18.46
C LEU A 438 -5.14 5.54 -19.19
N ALA A 439 -6.07 6.15 -18.46
CA ALA A 439 -7.02 7.13 -19.01
C ALA A 439 -6.39 8.53 -19.24
N LEU A 440 -5.18 8.74 -18.75
CA LEU A 440 -4.38 9.95 -18.96
C LEU A 440 -3.46 9.81 -20.17
N ASP A 441 -3.27 10.89 -20.92
CA ASP A 441 -2.20 10.99 -21.93
C ASP A 441 -0.82 11.23 -21.27
N GLU A 442 0.27 11.13 -22.05
CA GLU A 442 1.64 11.21 -21.53
C GLU A 442 1.93 12.54 -20.80
N THR A 443 1.37 13.65 -21.29
CA THR A 443 1.55 14.97 -20.68
C THR A 443 0.81 15.06 -19.36
N GLU A 444 -0.42 14.54 -19.30
CA GLU A 444 -1.20 14.44 -18.06
C GLU A 444 -0.51 13.55 -17.03
N GLN A 445 0.07 12.42 -17.46
CA GLN A 445 0.83 11.53 -16.58
C GLN A 445 2.08 12.22 -16.00
N GLU A 446 2.81 13.00 -16.80
CA GLU A 446 3.94 13.80 -16.31
C GLU A 446 3.46 14.84 -15.28
N ALA A 447 2.42 15.61 -15.60
CA ALA A 447 1.86 16.64 -14.71
C ALA A 447 1.35 16.05 -13.38
N ALA A 448 0.72 14.87 -13.41
CA ALA A 448 0.29 14.15 -12.22
C ALA A 448 1.49 13.66 -11.38
N THR A 449 2.54 13.19 -12.06
CA THR A 449 3.79 12.77 -11.41
C THR A 449 4.48 13.96 -10.72
N VAL A 450 4.52 15.13 -11.36
CA VAL A 450 5.08 16.36 -10.78
C VAL A 450 4.30 16.80 -9.54
N TYR A 451 2.98 16.66 -9.54
CA TYR A 451 2.17 16.93 -8.35
C TYR A 451 2.58 16.07 -7.18
N MET A 452 2.65 14.75 -7.37
CA MET A 452 3.07 13.84 -6.30
C MET A 452 4.51 14.11 -5.86
N LEU A 453 5.41 14.40 -6.80
CA LEU A 453 6.80 14.78 -6.52
C LEU A 453 6.85 16.02 -5.62
N GLY A 454 6.07 17.06 -5.92
CA GLY A 454 5.99 18.27 -5.09
C GLY A 454 5.62 17.95 -3.63
N ARG A 455 4.71 17.00 -3.41
CA ARG A 455 4.33 16.56 -2.06
C ARG A 455 5.42 15.77 -1.35
N VAL A 456 6.16 14.93 -2.08
CA VAL A 456 7.34 14.23 -1.52
C VAL A 456 8.47 15.21 -1.22
N LEU A 457 8.71 16.22 -2.08
CA LEU A 457 9.67 17.27 -1.84
C LEU A 457 9.33 18.06 -0.56
N TRP A 458 8.06 18.41 -0.38
CA TRP A 458 7.59 19.00 0.88
C TRP A 458 7.96 18.13 2.08
N CYS A 459 7.68 16.82 2.02
CA CYS A 459 8.01 15.92 3.12
C CYS A 459 9.52 15.93 3.40
N ILE A 460 10.35 15.91 2.36
CA ILE A 460 11.81 15.92 2.48
C ILE A 460 12.30 17.20 3.18
N PHE A 461 11.83 18.37 2.74
CA PHE A 461 12.29 19.67 3.26
C PHE A 461 11.73 20.00 4.65
N GLU A 462 10.50 19.56 4.95
CA GLU A 462 9.89 19.73 6.26
C GLU A 462 10.28 18.64 7.27
N GLY A 463 10.97 17.58 6.84
CA GLY A 463 11.38 16.51 7.75
C GLY A 463 10.20 15.66 8.26
N GLN A 464 9.21 15.40 7.41
CA GLN A 464 7.98 14.66 7.74
C GLN A 464 7.89 13.28 7.06
N SER A 465 7.22 12.32 7.68
CA SER A 465 7.03 10.97 7.12
C SER A 465 5.98 10.91 6.02
N ALA A 466 5.05 11.87 6.03
CA ALA A 466 3.90 11.95 5.14
C ALA A 466 3.36 13.39 5.13
N PRO A 467 2.54 13.76 4.14
CA PRO A 467 2.00 15.10 4.01
C PRO A 467 0.70 15.34 4.80
N GLN A 468 0.07 14.31 5.36
CA GLN A 468 -1.07 14.43 6.28
C GLN A 468 -0.80 13.66 7.58
N GLU A 469 -1.33 14.19 8.67
CA GLU A 469 -1.37 13.50 9.96
C GLU A 469 -2.50 12.49 9.96
N ALA A 470 -2.28 11.36 10.63
CA ALA A 470 -3.34 10.42 10.97
C ALA A 470 -4.17 9.93 9.76
N ALA A 471 -3.49 9.65 8.65
CA ALA A 471 -4.12 9.04 7.47
C ALA A 471 -5.00 7.84 7.88
N VAL A 472 -6.18 7.74 7.28
CA VAL A 472 -7.16 6.71 7.66
C VAL A 472 -6.63 5.31 7.38
N TRP A 473 -5.88 5.17 6.28
CA TRP A 473 -5.33 3.92 5.78
C TRP A 473 -4.15 3.39 6.59
N GLN A 474 -3.40 4.28 7.26
CA GLN A 474 -2.13 3.93 7.89
C GLN A 474 -1.79 4.87 9.05
N SER A 475 -1.30 4.30 10.13
CA SER A 475 -0.56 5.04 11.15
C SER A 475 0.93 4.96 10.89
N TYR A 476 1.56 6.12 10.78
CA TYR A 476 3.00 6.20 10.71
C TYR A 476 3.63 5.96 12.08
N ARG A 477 4.87 5.48 12.10
CA ARG A 477 5.63 5.30 13.35
C ARG A 477 5.89 6.65 14.02
N TYR A 478 6.17 7.65 13.20
CA TYR A 478 6.29 9.04 13.58
C TYR A 478 5.23 9.76 12.74
N GLU A 479 4.11 10.13 13.35
CA GLU A 479 3.09 10.92 12.66
C GLU A 479 3.64 12.34 12.39
N PRO A 480 3.30 12.96 11.25
CA PRO A 480 3.68 14.34 10.97
C PRO A 480 3.18 15.31 12.05
N ASP A 481 4.01 16.28 12.44
CA ASP A 481 3.63 17.36 13.38
C ASP A 481 3.15 18.64 12.67
N ILE A 482 3.20 18.64 11.35
CA ILE A 482 2.59 19.63 10.45
C ILE A 482 2.04 18.90 9.24
N GLU A 483 1.03 19.50 8.59
CA GLU A 483 0.40 18.95 7.40
C GLU A 483 0.63 19.87 6.20
N PHE A 484 0.77 19.28 5.02
CA PHE A 484 0.80 20.01 3.76
C PHE A 484 -0.54 20.74 3.57
N PRO A 485 -0.56 22.03 3.15
CA PRO A 485 0.54 22.79 2.55
C PRO A 485 1.29 23.74 3.50
N VAL A 486 1.24 23.52 4.82
CA VAL A 486 1.94 24.39 5.77
C VAL A 486 3.45 24.17 5.67
N PHE A 487 4.23 25.25 5.60
CA PHE A 487 5.69 25.22 5.60
C PHE A 487 6.23 25.77 6.91
N ARG A 488 7.33 25.19 7.41
CA ARG A 488 8.04 25.66 8.61
C ARG A 488 9.55 25.75 8.37
N LEU A 489 10.13 24.79 7.67
CA LEU A 489 11.58 24.65 7.49
C LEU A 489 12.06 24.90 6.07
N THR A 490 11.16 24.81 5.08
CA THR A 490 11.53 24.90 3.66
C THR A 490 11.94 26.34 3.27
N PRO A 491 13.08 26.54 2.59
CA PRO A 491 13.47 27.84 2.04
C PRO A 491 12.46 28.39 1.01
N GLU A 492 12.26 29.72 0.97
CA GLU A 492 11.25 30.38 0.13
C GLU A 492 11.28 29.99 -1.36
N THR A 493 12.47 29.88 -1.94
CA THR A 493 12.64 29.46 -3.34
C THR A 493 12.13 28.04 -3.59
N LEU A 494 12.36 27.14 -2.64
CA LEU A 494 11.89 25.76 -2.69
C LEU A 494 10.39 25.67 -2.37
N MET A 495 9.87 26.53 -1.49
CA MET A 495 8.42 26.66 -1.26
C MET A 495 7.71 27.02 -2.58
N SER A 496 8.22 28.03 -3.31
CA SER A 496 7.67 28.44 -4.61
C SER A 496 7.71 27.33 -5.67
N LEU A 497 8.78 26.53 -5.69
CA LEU A 497 8.85 25.35 -6.57
C LEU A 497 7.78 24.31 -6.19
N ILE A 498 7.66 23.96 -4.91
CA ILE A 498 6.67 22.99 -4.43
C ILE A 498 5.24 23.47 -4.70
N ASP A 499 4.95 24.75 -4.49
CA ASP A 499 3.64 25.34 -4.80
C ASP A 499 3.31 25.24 -6.29
N ARG A 500 4.29 25.48 -7.17
CA ARG A 500 4.09 25.32 -8.62
C ARG A 500 3.90 23.86 -9.02
N CYS A 501 4.64 22.93 -8.43
CA CYS A 501 4.45 21.49 -8.65
C CYS A 501 3.06 21.03 -8.21
N THR A 502 2.52 21.60 -7.13
CA THR A 502 1.25 21.18 -6.51
C THR A 502 0.04 22.06 -6.89
N LYS A 503 0.14 22.83 -7.98
CA LYS A 503 -0.99 23.60 -8.51
C LYS A 503 -2.18 22.69 -8.82
N GLY A 504 -3.38 23.19 -8.54
CA GLY A 504 -4.62 22.43 -8.64
C GLY A 504 -4.99 21.67 -7.35
N ARG A 505 -4.16 21.71 -6.30
CA ARG A 505 -4.49 21.13 -4.99
C ARG A 505 -5.89 21.54 -4.53
N ARG A 506 -6.63 20.58 -3.98
CA ARG A 506 -7.98 20.75 -3.42
C ARG A 506 -7.95 20.42 -1.93
N GLY A 507 -8.94 20.91 -1.19
CA GLY A 507 -9.15 20.48 0.19
C GLY A 507 -9.42 18.98 0.24
N THR A 508 -8.93 18.31 1.28
CA THR A 508 -9.08 16.87 1.44
C THR A 508 -10.17 16.54 2.46
N LEU A 509 -10.72 15.33 2.41
CA LEU A 509 -11.65 14.86 3.45
C LEU A 509 -11.00 14.94 4.85
N SER A 510 -9.68 14.75 4.92
CA SER A 510 -8.91 14.82 6.17
C SER A 510 -8.92 16.23 6.80
N ASP A 511 -9.26 17.27 6.04
CA ASP A 511 -9.43 18.63 6.56
C ASP A 511 -10.68 18.74 7.44
N LEU A 512 -11.65 17.83 7.27
CA LEU A 512 -12.93 17.82 7.98
C LEU A 512 -13.08 16.63 8.93
N ILE A 513 -12.57 15.46 8.54
CA ILE A 513 -12.72 14.20 9.26
C ILE A 513 -11.34 13.61 9.49
N VAL A 514 -10.95 13.46 10.75
CA VAL A 514 -9.64 12.93 11.14
C VAL A 514 -9.78 11.62 11.89
N ARG A 515 -8.73 10.80 11.83
CA ARG A 515 -8.62 9.62 12.66
C ARG A 515 -8.07 10.00 14.03
N GLN A 516 -8.82 9.73 15.09
CA GLN A 516 -8.36 9.81 16.47
C GLN A 516 -8.33 8.41 17.07
N GLY A 517 -7.12 7.84 17.16
CA GLY A 517 -6.93 6.43 17.51
C GLY A 517 -7.64 5.51 16.52
N SER A 518 -8.62 4.75 17.01
CA SER A 518 -9.42 3.79 16.25
C SER A 518 -10.79 4.32 15.80
N ARG A 519 -10.99 5.64 15.85
CA ARG A 519 -12.25 6.30 15.51
C ARG A 519 -12.04 7.41 14.47
N LEU A 520 -13.05 7.63 13.65
CA LEU A 520 -13.23 8.82 12.83
C LEU A 520 -14.05 9.85 13.59
N VAL A 521 -13.55 11.07 13.66
CA VAL A 521 -14.17 12.22 14.32
C VAL A 521 -14.08 13.45 13.42
N LEU A 522 -14.96 14.43 13.64
CA LEU A 522 -14.81 15.74 13.02
C LEU A 522 -13.59 16.46 13.58
N ARG A 523 -12.84 17.16 12.73
CA ARG A 523 -11.67 17.92 13.16
C ARG A 523 -12.07 18.96 14.22
N ASP A 524 -11.22 19.12 15.23
CA ASP A 524 -11.34 20.09 16.34
C ASP A 524 -12.52 19.91 17.31
N ARG A 525 -13.30 18.82 17.24
CA ARG A 525 -14.36 18.55 18.22
C ARG A 525 -14.74 17.06 18.33
N GLU A 526 -15.30 16.68 19.47
CA GLU A 526 -16.00 15.40 19.55
C GLU A 526 -17.25 15.42 18.69
N SER A 527 -17.55 14.30 18.04
CA SER A 527 -18.68 14.17 17.11
C SER A 527 -19.31 12.79 17.16
N THR A 528 -20.62 12.75 16.96
CA THR A 528 -21.39 11.52 16.79
C THR A 528 -21.11 10.87 15.42
N SER A 529 -21.43 9.59 15.27
CA SER A 529 -21.30 8.91 13.96
C SER A 529 -22.20 9.53 12.89
N GLU A 530 -23.39 10.01 13.26
CA GLU A 530 -24.33 10.65 12.33
C GLU A 530 -23.78 11.97 11.78
N GLU A 531 -23.12 12.77 12.62
CA GLU A 531 -22.46 14.00 12.18
C GLU A 531 -21.30 13.73 11.23
N VAL A 532 -20.47 12.71 11.52
CA VAL A 532 -19.37 12.29 10.63
C VAL A 532 -19.90 11.87 9.26
N LEU A 533 -20.95 11.04 9.23
CA LEU A 533 -21.59 10.61 7.98
C LEU A 533 -22.20 11.78 7.20
N GLY A 534 -22.86 12.71 7.90
CA GLY A 534 -23.44 13.90 7.28
C GLY A 534 -22.40 14.80 6.61
N VAL A 535 -21.28 15.04 7.28
CA VAL A 535 -20.15 15.82 6.74
C VAL A 535 -19.50 15.10 5.57
N ALA A 536 -19.27 13.79 5.69
CA ALA A 536 -18.67 12.98 4.63
C ALA A 536 -19.54 13.01 3.35
N ARG A 537 -20.85 12.80 3.49
CA ARG A 537 -21.80 12.88 2.37
C ARG A 537 -21.73 14.23 1.69
N GLY A 538 -21.83 15.32 2.44
CA GLY A 538 -21.81 16.67 1.89
C GLY A 538 -20.51 17.00 1.15
N TRP A 539 -19.37 16.53 1.68
CA TRP A 539 -18.07 16.69 1.03
C TRP A 539 -17.99 15.87 -0.27
N TRP A 540 -18.36 14.59 -0.23
CA TRP A 540 -18.31 13.72 -1.41
C TRP A 540 -19.29 14.15 -2.51
N GLU A 541 -20.48 14.63 -2.15
CA GLU A 541 -21.41 15.22 -3.13
C GLU A 541 -20.78 16.42 -3.87
N ALA A 542 -20.06 17.29 -3.14
CA ALA A 542 -19.37 18.42 -3.75
C ALA A 542 -18.20 17.96 -4.63
N GLU A 543 -17.44 16.97 -4.17
CA GLU A 543 -16.26 16.47 -4.90
C GLU A 543 -16.64 15.66 -6.15
N ILE A 544 -17.73 14.90 -6.12
CA ILE A 544 -18.29 14.23 -7.29
C ILE A 544 -18.76 15.27 -8.32
N ARG A 545 -19.49 16.32 -7.90
CA ARG A 545 -19.89 17.40 -8.82
C ARG A 545 -18.70 18.07 -9.48
N ALA A 546 -17.64 18.34 -8.72
CA ALA A 546 -16.41 18.92 -9.26
C ALA A 546 -15.70 17.96 -10.22
N THR A 547 -15.67 16.67 -9.90
CA THR A 547 -15.12 15.61 -10.74
C THR A 547 -15.84 15.53 -12.08
N GLU A 548 -17.17 15.52 -12.07
CA GLU A 548 -17.98 15.49 -13.30
C GLU A 548 -17.74 16.73 -14.15
N ALA A 549 -17.73 17.92 -13.54
CA ALA A 549 -17.45 19.16 -14.26
C ALA A 549 -16.06 19.17 -14.91
N PHE A 550 -15.03 18.74 -14.16
CA PHE A 550 -13.66 18.64 -14.67
C PHE A 550 -13.55 17.65 -15.83
N LEU A 551 -14.15 16.46 -15.70
CA LEU A 551 -14.09 15.45 -16.76
C LEU A 551 -14.85 15.88 -18.02
N SER A 552 -15.99 16.56 -17.87
CA SER A 552 -16.73 17.13 -19.00
C SER A 552 -15.92 18.24 -19.70
N GLU A 553 -15.35 19.19 -18.95
CA GLU A 553 -14.49 20.23 -19.52
C GLU A 553 -13.28 19.62 -20.25
N ARG A 554 -12.64 18.61 -19.64
CA ARG A 554 -11.54 17.86 -20.26
C ARG A 554 -11.96 17.22 -21.59
N GLU A 555 -13.10 16.53 -21.63
CA GLU A 555 -13.61 15.91 -22.86
C GLU A 555 -13.90 16.96 -23.95
N GLU A 556 -14.52 18.09 -23.58
CA GLU A 556 -14.82 19.20 -24.50
C GLU A 556 -13.55 19.83 -25.09
N LEU A 557 -12.56 20.13 -24.23
CA LEU A 557 -11.27 20.69 -24.65
C LEU A 557 -10.44 19.69 -25.48
N LYS A 558 -10.53 18.39 -25.17
CA LYS A 558 -9.91 17.35 -26.02
C LYS A 558 -10.58 17.29 -27.39
N ALA A 559 -11.91 17.37 -27.45
CA ALA A 559 -12.65 17.35 -28.71
C ALA A 559 -12.39 18.60 -29.57
N SER A 560 -12.15 19.76 -28.95
CA SER A 560 -11.79 21.01 -29.66
C SER A 560 -10.30 21.14 -29.98
N GLY A 561 -9.45 20.21 -29.52
CA GLY A 561 -8.00 20.26 -29.68
C GLY A 561 -7.30 21.33 -28.83
N GLN A 562 -7.97 21.85 -27.81
CA GLN A 562 -7.47 22.90 -26.91
C GLN A 562 -6.87 22.34 -25.61
N TRP A 563 -7.02 21.04 -25.35
CA TRP A 563 -6.43 20.38 -24.19
C TRP A 563 -4.91 20.19 -24.37
N ASP A 564 -4.12 20.83 -23.52
CA ASP A 564 -2.66 20.78 -23.54
C ASP A 564 -2.05 19.68 -22.66
N GLY A 565 -2.88 18.93 -21.91
CA GLY A 565 -2.44 17.90 -20.97
C GLY A 565 -1.91 18.42 -19.63
N ASN A 566 -1.79 19.74 -19.44
CA ASN A 566 -1.27 20.36 -18.24
C ASN A 566 -2.18 21.51 -17.78
N HIS A 567 -3.45 21.16 -17.55
CA HIS A 567 -4.52 22.08 -17.15
C HIS A 567 -4.16 23.01 -15.97
N PHE A 568 -3.34 22.55 -15.03
CA PHE A 568 -2.93 23.31 -13.86
C PHE A 568 -1.63 24.12 -14.04
N GLY A 569 -0.98 24.05 -15.20
CA GLY A 569 0.25 24.78 -15.51
C GLY A 569 1.39 24.46 -14.55
N ARG A 570 1.60 23.17 -14.28
CA ARG A 570 2.70 22.64 -13.46
C ARG A 570 4.00 22.61 -14.29
N PRO A 571 5.18 22.76 -13.67
CA PRO A 571 6.45 22.59 -14.39
C PRO A 571 6.61 21.14 -14.88
N LYS A 572 7.49 20.92 -15.86
CA LYS A 572 7.92 19.57 -16.27
C LYS A 572 8.93 18.98 -15.29
N LEU A 573 9.09 17.66 -15.28
CA LEU A 573 10.06 16.97 -14.42
C LEU A 573 11.49 17.49 -14.65
N ALA A 574 11.86 17.73 -15.91
CA ALA A 574 13.16 18.28 -16.28
C ALA A 574 13.39 19.71 -15.74
N GLU A 575 12.34 20.54 -15.70
CA GLU A 575 12.40 21.90 -15.17
C GLU A 575 12.58 21.86 -13.64
N VAL A 576 11.82 21.01 -12.94
CA VAL A 576 11.98 20.79 -11.50
C VAL A 576 13.42 20.36 -11.16
N LEU A 577 13.97 19.41 -11.93
CA LEU A 577 15.35 18.94 -11.73
C LEU A 577 16.38 20.07 -11.93
N ALA A 578 16.21 20.87 -12.98
CA ALA A 578 17.10 21.99 -13.29
C ALA A 578 17.08 23.04 -12.18
N GLU A 579 15.89 23.37 -11.65
CA GLU A 579 15.76 24.32 -10.55
C GLU A 579 16.38 23.82 -9.23
N LEU A 580 16.19 22.55 -8.89
CA LEU A 580 16.82 21.95 -7.71
C LEU A 580 18.35 21.97 -7.81
N LYS A 581 18.91 21.63 -8.98
CA LYS A 581 20.36 21.69 -9.23
C LYS A 581 20.90 23.12 -9.14
N LYS A 582 20.22 24.09 -9.75
CA LYS A 582 20.58 25.50 -9.66
C LYS A 582 20.62 25.99 -8.20
N PHE A 583 19.63 25.60 -7.40
CA PHE A 583 19.60 25.97 -5.99
C PHE A 583 20.75 25.31 -5.20
N TYR A 584 21.07 24.05 -5.51
CA TYR A 584 22.22 23.35 -4.90
C TYR A 584 23.56 24.03 -5.23
N GLU A 585 23.76 24.47 -6.47
CA GLU A 585 24.97 25.20 -6.89
C GLU A 585 25.14 26.53 -6.16
N VAL A 586 24.04 27.25 -5.93
CA VAL A 586 24.05 28.53 -5.18
C VAL A 586 24.47 28.31 -3.73
N ILE A 587 24.01 27.24 -3.08
CA ILE A 587 24.40 26.93 -1.69
C ILE A 587 25.82 26.37 -1.61
N ALA A 588 26.22 25.56 -2.59
CA ALA A 588 27.54 24.92 -2.64
C ALA A 588 28.67 25.89 -3.03
N SER A 589 28.35 27.05 -3.60
CA SER A 589 29.31 28.12 -3.87
C SER A 589 29.39 29.05 -2.67
N PRO A 590 30.39 28.91 -1.77
CA PRO A 590 30.56 29.90 -0.72
C PRO A 590 30.89 31.22 -1.41
N THR A 591 30.13 32.26 -1.11
CA THR A 591 30.45 33.61 -1.51
C THR A 591 31.84 33.93 -0.95
N VAL A 592 32.83 34.02 -1.84
CA VAL A 592 34.10 34.69 -1.56
C VAL A 592 33.77 36.17 -1.42
N THR A 593 33.37 36.58 -0.23
CA THR A 593 33.25 38.00 0.15
C THR A 593 33.70 38.18 1.59
N GLU A 594 35.01 38.10 1.79
CA GLU A 594 35.74 38.92 2.77
C GLU A 594 37.08 39.31 2.15
N GLU A 595 37.06 40.34 1.31
CA GLU A 595 38.20 41.25 1.11
C GLU A 595 37.65 42.66 0.82
N SER A 596 37.62 43.49 1.87
CA SER A 596 38.03 44.90 1.85
C SER A 596 38.23 45.41 3.27
#